data_AF-A0A4Q3ENQ8-F1
#
_entry.id   AF-A0A4Q3ENQ8-F1
#
_cell.length_a   1.000
_cell.length_b   1.000
_cell.length_c   1.000
_cell.angle_alpha   90.00
_cell.angle_beta   90.00
_cell.angle_gamma   90.00
#
_symmetry.space_group_name_H-M   'P 1'
#
loop_
_entity.id
_entity.type
_entity.pdbx_description
1 polymer ?
#
loop_
_entity_poly.entity_id
_entity_poly.type
_entity_poly.pdbx_seq_one_letter_code
_entity_poly.pdbx_strand_id
1 'polypeptide(L)'
;VHGKLPESIQKALKVEEDEFFATGISIVIHPNNPWVPIIHMNIRYFEMPATIAGKQPVRWFGGGIDLTPHYVIEDDARFFHNQLKAVCDTYSQDFYQRFKQWADDYFFIKHRNETRGIGGIFYDRLTATDELSWETIFEFSKALGRSFAPIYTELVERNRHKTFTEENQQWQYQRRSRYVEFNLVYDAGTKFGLETNGRIESILMSLPPTAKWLYNYEPAAGSEEEKTSSLLKKGINWAV
;
A
#
# COMPACT_ATOMS: atom_id res chain seq x y z
N VAL A 1 -17.55 -2.74 9.48
CA VAL A 1 -18.83 -2.67 8.74
C VAL A 1 -19.39 -4.07 8.62
N HIS A 2 -20.70 -4.22 8.70
CA HIS A 2 -21.37 -5.50 8.54
C HIS A 2 -22.73 -5.28 7.87
N GLY A 3 -23.31 -6.31 7.29
CA GLY A 3 -24.63 -6.24 6.68
C GLY A 3 -24.79 -7.23 5.54
N LYS A 4 -25.71 -6.91 4.62
CA LYS A 4 -25.96 -7.68 3.41
C LYS A 4 -25.14 -7.13 2.23
N LEU A 5 -24.48 -8.00 1.49
CA LEU A 5 -23.77 -7.67 0.26
C LEU A 5 -24.78 -7.23 -0.81
N PRO A 6 -24.50 -6.14 -1.54
CA PRO A 6 -25.24 -5.81 -2.74
C PRO A 6 -25.18 -6.98 -3.75
N GLU A 7 -26.26 -7.23 -4.50
CA GLU A 7 -26.31 -8.34 -5.48
C GLU A 7 -25.18 -8.29 -6.52
N SER A 8 -24.73 -7.09 -6.89
CA SER A 8 -23.59 -6.91 -7.79
C SER A 8 -22.30 -7.52 -7.24
N ILE A 9 -22.09 -7.43 -5.92
CA ILE A 9 -20.92 -7.96 -5.23
C ILE A 9 -21.05 -9.45 -4.99
N GLN A 10 -22.25 -9.96 -4.71
CA GLN A 10 -22.51 -11.40 -4.63
C GLN A 10 -22.16 -12.10 -5.96
N LYS A 11 -22.59 -11.53 -7.09
CA LYS A 11 -22.24 -12.03 -8.44
C LYS A 11 -20.74 -11.98 -8.71
N ALA A 12 -20.06 -10.90 -8.31
CA ALA A 12 -18.62 -10.75 -8.50
C ALA A 12 -17.81 -11.75 -7.66
N LEU A 13 -18.27 -12.04 -6.44
CA LEU A 13 -17.64 -13.00 -5.53
C LEU A 13 -18.08 -14.46 -5.78
N LYS A 14 -19.12 -14.68 -6.60
CA LYS A 14 -19.73 -15.99 -6.87
C LYS A 14 -20.19 -16.70 -5.59
N VAL A 15 -20.84 -15.95 -4.72
CA VAL A 15 -21.36 -16.39 -3.42
C VAL A 15 -22.87 -16.27 -3.42
N GLU A 16 -23.54 -17.21 -2.73
CA GLU A 16 -25.00 -17.19 -2.54
C GLU A 16 -25.36 -16.54 -1.20
N GLU A 17 -24.39 -16.49 -0.28
CA GLU A 17 -24.52 -15.86 1.02
C GLU A 17 -24.49 -14.35 0.88
N ASP A 18 -25.40 -13.65 1.56
CA ASP A 18 -25.48 -12.19 1.52
C ASP A 18 -24.88 -11.54 2.77
N GLU A 19 -24.78 -12.23 3.91
CA GLU A 19 -24.19 -11.65 5.11
C GLU A 19 -22.66 -11.55 5.05
N PHE A 20 -22.12 -10.39 5.43
CA PHE A 20 -20.68 -10.17 5.54
C PHE A 20 -20.30 -9.33 6.75
N PHE A 21 -19.07 -9.52 7.20
CA PHE A 21 -18.37 -8.63 8.12
C PHE A 21 -17.03 -8.23 7.52
N ALA A 22 -16.70 -6.95 7.62
CA ALA A 22 -15.39 -6.44 7.23
C ALA A 22 -14.91 -5.39 8.23
N THR A 23 -13.64 -5.46 8.59
CA THR A 23 -12.98 -4.47 9.45
C THR A 23 -11.56 -4.24 8.98
N GLY A 24 -10.97 -3.09 9.31
CA GLY A 24 -9.60 -2.81 8.94
C GLY A 24 -9.14 -1.45 9.37
N ILE A 25 -7.83 -1.26 9.26
CA ILE A 25 -7.14 0.00 9.50
C ILE A 25 -6.50 0.40 8.18
N SER A 26 -6.69 1.65 7.79
CA SER A 26 -6.06 2.27 6.63
C SER A 26 -5.44 3.60 7.04
N ILE A 27 -4.17 3.79 6.73
CA ILE A 27 -3.39 4.98 7.10
C ILE A 27 -2.63 5.46 5.87
N VAL A 28 -2.69 6.76 5.60
CA VAL A 28 -1.82 7.44 4.64
C VAL A 28 -1.23 8.66 5.33
N ILE A 29 0.08 8.86 5.23
CA ILE A 29 0.75 10.03 5.81
C ILE A 29 1.50 10.77 4.71
N HIS A 30 1.12 12.04 4.51
CA HIS A 30 1.79 12.97 3.61
C HIS A 30 2.65 13.95 4.42
N PRO A 31 3.97 13.73 4.55
CA PRO A 31 4.84 14.62 5.31
C PRO A 31 5.06 15.94 4.58
N ASN A 32 5.30 17.01 5.33
CA ASN A 32 5.63 18.32 4.74
C ASN A 32 7.03 18.34 4.13
N ASN A 33 8.03 17.74 4.78
CA ASN A 33 9.42 17.72 4.31
C ASN A 33 9.58 16.72 3.12
N PRO A 34 10.06 17.16 1.93
CA PRO A 34 10.26 16.29 0.77
C PRO A 34 11.18 15.08 1.02
N TRP A 35 12.12 15.19 1.95
CA TRP A 35 13.04 14.11 2.31
C TRP A 35 12.37 12.98 3.09
N VAL A 36 11.19 13.23 3.67
CA VAL A 36 10.40 12.20 4.35
C VAL A 36 9.43 11.57 3.32
N PRO A 37 9.37 10.24 3.21
CA PRO A 37 8.50 9.58 2.26
C PRO A 37 7.03 9.63 2.70
N ILE A 38 6.12 9.59 1.71
CA ILE A 38 4.73 9.20 1.95
C ILE A 38 4.73 7.72 2.33
N ILE A 39 3.93 7.34 3.32
CA ILE A 39 3.71 5.92 3.66
C ILE A 39 2.22 5.63 3.63
N HIS A 40 1.90 4.40 3.20
CA HIS A 40 0.56 3.85 3.29
C HIS A 40 0.60 2.48 3.97
N MET A 41 -0.39 2.22 4.81
CA MET A 41 -0.68 0.89 5.34
C MET A 41 -2.16 0.61 5.24
N ASN A 42 -2.48 -0.60 4.83
CA ASN A 42 -3.81 -1.17 4.96
C ASN A 42 -3.70 -2.56 5.60
N ILE A 43 -4.52 -2.85 6.60
CA ILE A 43 -4.72 -4.22 7.11
C ILE A 43 -6.20 -4.40 7.32
N ARG A 44 -6.78 -5.41 6.66
CA ARG A 44 -8.21 -5.67 6.67
C ARG A 44 -8.51 -7.14 6.82
N TYR A 45 -9.63 -7.40 7.46
CA TYR A 45 -10.28 -8.69 7.62
C TYR A 45 -11.62 -8.65 6.93
N PHE A 46 -11.96 -9.75 6.26
CA PHE A 46 -13.27 -9.98 5.68
C PHE A 46 -13.73 -11.40 6.00
N GLU A 47 -15.01 -11.54 6.33
CA GLU A 47 -15.68 -12.84 6.46
C GLU A 47 -17.11 -12.82 5.93
N MET A 48 -17.51 -13.99 5.44
CA MET A 48 -18.89 -14.36 5.13
C MET A 48 -19.19 -15.67 5.86
N PRO A 49 -20.15 -15.65 6.82
CA PRO A 49 -20.56 -16.86 7.51
C PRO A 49 -21.11 -17.91 6.54
N ALA A 50 -20.84 -19.19 6.82
CA ALA A 50 -21.53 -20.26 6.10
C ALA A 50 -22.96 -20.37 6.62
N THR A 51 -23.93 -20.06 5.77
CA THR A 51 -25.37 -20.22 6.09
C THR A 51 -25.91 -21.60 5.70
N ILE A 52 -25.15 -22.36 4.91
CA ILE A 52 -25.47 -23.71 4.46
C ILE A 52 -24.72 -24.74 5.31
N ALA A 53 -25.45 -25.69 5.89
CA ALA A 53 -24.88 -26.76 6.69
C ALA A 53 -23.83 -27.57 5.89
N GLY A 54 -22.62 -27.69 6.44
CA GLY A 54 -21.51 -28.42 5.83
C GLY A 54 -20.58 -27.59 4.94
N LYS A 55 -20.87 -26.31 4.67
CA LYS A 55 -19.92 -25.38 4.05
C LYS A 55 -19.05 -24.69 5.11
N GLN A 56 -17.81 -24.38 4.75
CA GLN A 56 -16.91 -23.57 5.57
C GLN A 56 -17.15 -22.08 5.29
N PRO A 57 -17.01 -21.18 6.29
CA PRO A 57 -17.12 -19.75 6.07
C PRO A 57 -16.00 -19.26 5.16
N VAL A 58 -16.29 -18.27 4.31
CA VAL A 58 -15.26 -17.62 3.51
C VAL A 58 -14.65 -16.52 4.35
N ARG A 59 -13.36 -16.59 4.64
CA ARG A 59 -12.65 -15.57 5.43
C ARG A 59 -11.22 -15.39 4.93
N TRP A 60 -10.74 -14.15 4.98
CA TRP A 60 -9.37 -13.84 4.61
C TRP A 60 -8.88 -12.53 5.22
N PHE A 61 -7.55 -12.40 5.27
CA PHE A 61 -6.88 -11.14 5.47
C PHE A 61 -6.36 -10.58 4.15
N GLY A 62 -6.32 -9.26 4.07
CA GLY A 62 -5.63 -8.52 3.03
C GLY A 62 -4.93 -7.32 3.65
N GLY A 63 -3.93 -6.78 2.97
CA GLY A 63 -3.21 -5.64 3.46
C GLY A 63 -1.88 -5.40 2.79
N GLY A 64 -1.05 -4.61 3.45
CA GLY A 64 0.26 -4.22 2.98
C GLY A 64 0.75 -2.95 3.65
N ILE A 65 2.05 -2.72 3.52
CA ILE A 65 2.70 -1.45 3.83
C ILE A 65 3.56 -1.12 2.61
N ASP A 66 3.42 0.09 2.09
CA ASP A 66 4.20 0.57 0.96
C ASP A 66 4.70 2.00 1.17
N LEU A 67 5.84 2.30 0.55
CA LEU A 67 6.57 3.54 0.74
C LEU A 67 6.71 4.29 -0.58
N THR A 68 6.32 5.56 -0.58
CA THR A 68 6.39 6.47 -1.73
C THR A 68 7.31 7.66 -1.40
N PRO A 69 8.63 7.49 -1.54
CA PRO A 69 9.57 8.60 -1.39
C PRO A 69 9.39 9.65 -2.49
N HIS A 70 9.58 10.92 -2.13
CA HIS A 70 9.77 11.97 -3.13
C HIS A 70 11.19 11.89 -3.70
N TYR A 71 12.19 11.66 -2.83
CA TYR A 71 13.55 11.33 -3.21
C TYR A 71 13.92 9.93 -2.72
N VAL A 72 14.37 9.05 -3.62
CA VAL A 72 14.76 7.69 -3.25
C VAL A 72 16.14 7.70 -2.60
N ILE A 73 16.16 7.51 -1.29
CA ILE A 73 17.37 7.25 -0.51
C ILE A 73 17.51 5.73 -0.39
N GLU A 74 18.53 5.15 -1.03
CA GLU A 74 18.68 3.70 -1.14
C GLU A 74 18.80 3.01 0.22
N ASP A 75 19.53 3.60 1.17
CA ASP A 75 19.67 3.03 2.53
C ASP A 75 18.34 2.98 3.29
N ASP A 76 17.48 3.98 3.09
CA ASP A 76 16.13 4.00 3.67
C ASP A 76 15.22 2.98 2.99
N ALA A 77 15.35 2.81 1.67
CA ALA A 77 14.64 1.76 0.93
C ALA A 77 15.05 0.36 1.41
N ARG A 78 16.36 0.11 1.58
CA ARG A 78 16.88 -1.15 2.12
C ARG A 78 16.41 -1.41 3.54
N PHE A 79 16.50 -0.40 4.42
CA PHE A 79 15.99 -0.49 5.79
C PHE A 79 14.50 -0.85 5.80
N PHE A 80 13.67 -0.09 5.09
CA PHE A 80 12.22 -0.33 5.01
C PHE A 80 11.89 -1.76 4.58
N HIS A 81 12.52 -2.22 3.49
CA HIS A 81 12.27 -3.55 2.94
C HIS A 81 12.82 -4.68 3.82
N ASN A 82 13.98 -4.50 4.46
CA ASN A 82 14.53 -5.48 5.41
C ASN A 82 13.64 -5.63 6.65
N GLN A 83 13.05 -4.55 7.15
CA GLN A 83 12.11 -4.63 8.27
C GLN A 83 10.82 -5.38 7.90
N LEU A 84 10.27 -5.14 6.70
CA LEU A 84 9.12 -5.90 6.22
C LEU A 84 9.46 -7.38 5.99
N LYS A 85 10.64 -7.65 5.42
CA LYS A 85 11.13 -9.02 5.21
C LYS A 85 11.27 -9.77 6.53
N ALA A 86 11.85 -9.15 7.56
CA ALA A 86 12.00 -9.76 8.88
C ALA A 86 10.66 -10.16 9.50
N VAL A 87 9.62 -9.33 9.34
CA VAL A 87 8.25 -9.69 9.75
C VAL A 87 7.76 -10.89 8.94
N CYS A 88 7.84 -10.84 7.61
CA CYS A 88 7.40 -11.93 6.75
C CYS A 88 8.08 -13.27 7.08
N ASP A 89 9.41 -13.28 7.19
CA ASP A 89 10.24 -14.46 7.42
C ASP A 89 9.89 -15.19 8.73
N THR A 90 9.29 -14.50 9.71
CA THR A 90 8.82 -15.08 10.96
C THR A 90 7.61 -16.01 10.76
N TYR A 91 6.81 -15.77 9.72
CA TYR A 91 5.54 -16.49 9.47
C TYR A 91 5.61 -17.39 8.24
N SER A 92 6.34 -16.99 7.20
CA SER A 92 6.65 -17.85 6.06
C SER A 92 7.81 -17.29 5.24
N GLN A 93 8.67 -18.19 4.75
CA GLN A 93 9.82 -17.83 3.92
C GLN A 93 9.42 -17.27 2.54
N ASP A 94 8.21 -17.58 2.04
CA ASP A 94 7.73 -17.14 0.73
C ASP A 94 6.97 -15.80 0.76
N PHE A 95 6.56 -15.32 1.94
CA PHE A 95 5.69 -14.15 2.08
C PHE A 95 6.33 -12.89 1.51
N TYR A 96 7.56 -12.58 1.89
CA TYR A 96 8.19 -11.35 1.42
C TYR A 96 8.33 -11.35 -0.10
N GLN A 97 8.86 -12.43 -0.69
CA GLN A 97 9.06 -12.52 -2.14
C GLN A 97 7.74 -12.35 -2.90
N ARG A 98 6.69 -13.08 -2.51
CA ARG A 98 5.38 -13.02 -3.16
C ARG A 98 4.73 -11.65 -2.99
N PHE A 99 4.67 -11.14 -1.77
CA PHE A 99 3.94 -9.91 -1.47
C PHE A 99 4.68 -8.67 -1.96
N LYS A 100 6.01 -8.70 -2.01
CA LYS A 100 6.80 -7.64 -2.64
C LYS A 100 6.54 -7.59 -4.14
N GLN A 101 6.61 -8.74 -4.82
CA GLN A 101 6.32 -8.80 -6.25
C GLN A 101 4.90 -8.28 -6.54
N TRP A 102 3.93 -8.67 -5.72
CA TRP A 102 2.56 -8.18 -5.84
C TRP A 102 2.47 -6.67 -5.60
N ALA A 103 3.20 -6.11 -4.64
CA ALA A 103 3.23 -4.66 -4.42
C ALA A 103 3.77 -3.90 -5.64
N ASP A 104 4.86 -4.37 -6.24
CA ASP A 104 5.43 -3.77 -7.46
C ASP A 104 4.43 -3.78 -8.62
N ASP A 105 3.62 -4.84 -8.74
CA ASP A 105 2.61 -4.98 -9.77
C ASP A 105 1.35 -4.16 -9.50
N TYR A 106 0.91 -4.11 -8.24
CA TYR A 106 -0.30 -3.42 -7.82
C TYR A 106 -0.12 -1.91 -7.87
N PHE A 107 0.98 -1.37 -7.35
CA PHE A 107 1.25 0.07 -7.28
C PHE A 107 1.90 0.63 -8.55
N PHE A 108 1.57 0.09 -9.72
CA PHE A 108 2.14 0.51 -11.00
C PHE A 108 1.23 1.46 -11.76
N ILE A 109 1.76 2.62 -12.17
CA ILE A 109 1.03 3.65 -12.90
C ILE A 109 1.22 3.40 -14.40
N LYS A 110 0.31 2.62 -14.99
CA LYS A 110 0.46 2.11 -16.37
C LYS A 110 0.69 3.22 -17.41
N HIS A 111 -0.03 4.33 -17.32
CA HIS A 111 0.09 5.44 -18.27
C HIS A 111 1.35 6.30 -18.08
N ARG A 112 2.12 6.09 -17.00
CA ARG A 112 3.42 6.73 -16.74
C ARG A 112 4.60 5.75 -16.86
N ASN A 113 4.31 4.45 -16.94
CA ASN A 113 5.30 3.38 -16.96
C ASN A 113 6.27 3.42 -15.75
N GLU A 114 5.76 3.78 -14.56
CA GLU A 114 6.53 3.86 -13.31
C GLU A 114 5.76 3.22 -12.15
N THR A 115 6.47 2.81 -11.10
CA THR A 115 5.83 2.49 -9.81
C THR A 115 5.51 3.78 -9.06
N ARG A 116 4.43 3.78 -8.27
CA ARG A 116 4.03 4.92 -7.42
C ARG A 116 5.16 5.32 -6.46
N GLY A 117 5.83 4.31 -5.91
CA GLY A 117 6.93 4.43 -4.95
C GLY A 117 7.93 3.28 -5.10
N ILE A 118 8.62 2.95 -4.02
CA ILE A 118 9.59 1.83 -3.96
C ILE A 118 8.94 0.51 -3.55
N GLY A 119 7.61 0.44 -3.58
CA GLY A 119 6.83 -0.73 -3.19
C GLY A 119 6.87 -0.96 -1.67
N GLY A 120 6.91 -2.23 -1.30
CA GLY A 120 6.81 -2.73 0.07
C GLY A 120 6.29 -4.14 0.02
N ILE A 121 5.21 -4.44 0.74
CA ILE A 121 4.47 -5.69 0.57
C ILE A 121 2.98 -5.42 0.37
N PHE A 122 2.34 -6.24 -0.45
CA PHE A 122 0.89 -6.23 -0.68
C PHE A 122 0.38 -7.67 -0.76
N TYR A 123 -0.73 -7.93 -0.08
CA TYR A 123 -1.40 -9.22 -0.10
C TYR A 123 -2.92 -9.03 -0.07
N ASP A 124 -3.63 -9.94 -0.68
CA ASP A 124 -5.09 -10.02 -0.58
C ASP A 124 -5.50 -11.49 -0.61
N ARG A 125 -6.69 -11.77 -0.07
CA ARG A 125 -7.25 -13.13 0.01
C ARG A 125 -6.31 -14.15 0.69
N LEU A 126 -5.51 -13.71 1.66
CA LEU A 126 -4.69 -14.60 2.48
C LEU A 126 -5.60 -15.37 3.46
N THR A 127 -5.71 -16.66 3.25
CA THR A 127 -6.57 -17.57 4.04
C THR A 127 -5.82 -18.84 4.39
N ALA A 128 -6.37 -19.62 5.32
CA ALA A 128 -5.71 -20.82 5.83
C ALA A 128 -5.59 -21.90 4.75
N THR A 129 -4.48 -22.62 4.78
CA THR A 129 -4.21 -23.83 3.97
C THR A 129 -3.71 -24.95 4.88
N ASP A 130 -3.38 -26.11 4.31
CA ASP A 130 -2.81 -27.22 5.07
C ASP A 130 -1.45 -26.85 5.72
N GLU A 131 -0.71 -25.91 5.11
CA GLU A 131 0.59 -25.44 5.57
C GLU A 131 0.53 -24.13 6.36
N LEU A 132 -0.60 -23.41 6.32
CA LEU A 132 -0.74 -22.08 6.90
C LEU A 132 -2.01 -21.99 7.74
N SER A 133 -1.86 -21.99 9.07
CA SER A 133 -3.01 -21.91 9.97
C SER A 133 -3.63 -20.50 10.01
N TRP A 134 -4.89 -20.44 10.43
CA TRP A 134 -5.61 -19.18 10.60
C TRP A 134 -4.98 -18.28 11.66
N GLU A 135 -4.51 -18.88 12.76
CA GLU A 135 -3.82 -18.21 13.86
C GLU A 135 -2.52 -17.56 13.36
N THR A 136 -1.76 -18.26 12.52
CA THR A 136 -0.53 -17.73 11.90
C THR A 136 -0.84 -16.50 11.04
N ILE A 137 -1.91 -16.53 10.24
CA ILE A 137 -2.33 -15.39 9.40
C ILE A 137 -2.74 -14.19 10.24
N PHE A 138 -3.47 -14.44 11.34
CA PHE A 138 -3.90 -13.40 12.25
C PHE A 138 -2.71 -12.75 12.97
N GLU A 139 -1.77 -13.56 13.48
CA GLU A 139 -0.56 -13.06 14.12
C GLU A 139 0.35 -12.34 13.13
N PHE A 140 0.48 -12.82 11.89
CA PHE A 140 1.18 -12.11 10.81
C PHE A 140 0.58 -10.72 10.58
N SER A 141 -0.74 -10.63 10.43
CA SER A 141 -1.43 -9.36 10.21
C SER A 141 -1.24 -8.40 11.40
N LYS A 142 -1.24 -8.90 12.64
CA LYS A 142 -0.92 -8.09 13.83
C LYS A 142 0.52 -7.61 13.84
N ALA A 143 1.47 -8.49 13.54
CA ALA A 143 2.90 -8.16 13.52
C ALA A 143 3.22 -7.11 12.46
N LEU A 144 2.66 -7.25 11.26
CA LEU A 144 2.78 -6.26 10.21
C LEU A 144 2.20 -4.90 10.64
N GLY A 145 1.01 -4.90 11.25
CA GLY A 145 0.41 -3.65 11.73
C GLY A 145 1.25 -2.96 12.80
N ARG A 146 1.87 -3.74 13.69
CA ARG A 146 2.76 -3.24 14.74
C ARG A 146 4.11 -2.77 14.21
N SER A 147 4.57 -3.27 13.07
CA SER A 147 5.84 -2.82 12.47
C SER A 147 5.73 -1.43 11.83
N PHE A 148 4.53 -0.98 11.46
CA PHE A 148 4.32 0.30 10.80
C PHE A 148 4.94 1.48 11.54
N ALA A 149 4.56 1.69 12.80
CA ALA A 149 5.00 2.87 13.55
C ALA A 149 6.52 2.87 13.75
N PRO A 150 7.17 1.81 14.29
CA PRO A 150 8.63 1.78 14.44
C PRO A 150 9.39 2.01 13.12
N ILE A 151 8.95 1.40 12.02
CA ILE A 151 9.58 1.58 10.71
C ILE A 151 9.47 3.04 10.25
N TYR A 152 8.26 3.61 10.30
CA TYR A 152 8.04 4.94 9.76
C TYR A 152 8.65 6.03 10.64
N THR A 153 8.60 5.89 11.97
CA THR A 153 9.23 6.87 12.86
C THR A 153 10.74 6.93 12.68
N GLU A 154 11.38 5.80 12.43
CA GLU A 154 12.81 5.75 12.12
C GLU A 154 13.13 6.50 10.81
N LEU A 155 12.35 6.25 9.74
CA LEU A 155 12.50 6.96 8.47
C LEU A 155 12.25 8.47 8.59
N VAL A 156 11.29 8.87 9.42
CA VAL A 156 11.01 10.27 9.73
C VAL A 156 12.19 10.89 10.46
N GLU A 157 12.74 10.24 11.49
CA GLU A 157 13.81 10.79 12.31
C GLU A 157 15.11 11.02 11.52
N ARG A 158 15.44 10.11 10.59
CA ARG A 158 16.58 10.25 9.68
C ARG A 158 16.51 11.48 8.77
N ASN A 159 15.30 11.94 8.45
CA ASN A 159 15.08 12.83 7.31
C ASN A 159 14.39 14.16 7.66
N ARG A 160 13.62 14.23 8.76
CA ARG A 160 12.77 15.39 9.11
C ARG A 160 13.54 16.71 9.26
N HIS A 161 14.82 16.65 9.62
CA HIS A 161 15.68 17.82 9.84
C HIS A 161 16.48 18.23 8.60
N LYS A 162 16.44 17.45 7.51
CA LYS A 162 17.13 17.80 6.27
C LYS A 162 16.49 19.06 5.68
N THR A 163 17.32 20.05 5.37
CA THR A 163 16.90 21.28 4.67
C THR A 163 16.50 20.97 3.24
N PHE A 164 15.50 21.66 2.72
CA PHE A 164 15.04 21.51 1.33
C PHE A 164 14.81 22.88 0.70
N THR A 165 14.92 22.95 -0.62
CA THR A 165 14.72 24.16 -1.42
C THR A 165 13.29 24.21 -1.99
N GLU A 166 12.93 25.33 -2.61
CA GLU A 166 11.68 25.45 -3.34
C GLU A 166 11.57 24.45 -4.50
N GLU A 167 12.69 24.11 -5.15
CA GLU A 167 12.75 23.10 -6.20
C GLU A 167 12.40 21.71 -5.65
N ASN A 168 12.94 21.36 -4.48
CA ASN A 168 12.58 20.11 -3.81
C ASN A 168 11.08 20.05 -3.47
N GLN A 169 10.51 21.20 -3.10
CA GLN A 169 9.08 21.32 -2.83
C GLN A 169 8.23 21.19 -4.10
N GLN A 170 8.67 21.73 -5.24
CA GLN A 170 7.98 21.51 -6.53
C GLN A 170 8.03 20.04 -6.95
N TRP A 171 9.18 19.40 -6.79
CA TRP A 171 9.31 17.96 -7.04
C TRP A 171 8.39 17.14 -6.13
N GLN A 172 8.27 17.51 -4.86
CA GLN A 172 7.31 16.89 -3.94
C GLN A 172 5.87 16.95 -4.49
N TYR A 173 5.45 18.11 -5.00
CA TYR A 173 4.11 18.27 -5.58
C TYR A 173 3.91 17.46 -6.86
N GLN A 174 4.95 17.33 -7.68
CA GLN A 174 4.93 16.49 -8.87
C GLN A 174 4.87 14.99 -8.52
N ARG A 175 5.61 14.53 -7.51
CA ARG A 175 5.51 13.14 -7.02
C ARG A 175 4.15 12.85 -6.37
N ARG A 176 3.59 13.81 -5.62
CA ARG A 176 2.23 13.74 -5.07
C ARG A 176 1.14 13.66 -6.15
N SER A 177 1.36 14.28 -7.32
CA SER A 177 0.41 14.17 -8.42
C SER A 177 0.35 12.75 -9.00
N ARG A 178 1.46 12.02 -9.01
CA ARG A 178 1.50 10.58 -9.32
C ARG A 178 0.75 9.74 -8.31
N TYR A 179 0.81 10.11 -7.03
CA TYR A 179 0.02 9.47 -5.98
C TYR A 179 -1.50 9.66 -6.21
N VAL A 180 -1.92 10.87 -6.59
CA VAL A 180 -3.30 11.17 -6.97
C VAL A 180 -3.72 10.39 -8.22
N GLU A 181 -2.90 10.38 -9.27
CA GLU A 181 -3.15 9.62 -10.50
C GLU A 181 -3.39 8.14 -10.19
N PHE A 182 -2.57 7.52 -9.34
CA PHE A 182 -2.77 6.14 -8.94
C PHE A 182 -4.10 5.94 -8.20
N ASN A 183 -4.36 6.74 -7.16
CA ASN A 183 -5.54 6.54 -6.31
C ASN A 183 -6.85 6.74 -7.07
N LEU A 184 -6.92 7.72 -7.98
CA LEU A 184 -8.17 8.00 -8.71
C LEU A 184 -8.38 7.09 -9.93
N VAL A 185 -7.31 6.55 -10.53
CA VAL A 185 -7.41 5.77 -11.78
C VAL A 185 -7.31 4.26 -11.55
N TYR A 186 -6.45 3.82 -10.63
CA TYR A 186 -6.07 2.40 -10.50
C TYR A 186 -6.40 1.77 -9.16
N ASP A 187 -6.46 2.54 -8.07
CA ASP A 187 -6.72 1.97 -6.74
C ASP A 187 -8.13 1.38 -6.65
N ALA A 188 -8.19 0.06 -6.51
CA ALA A 188 -9.44 -0.68 -6.44
C ALA A 188 -10.25 -0.30 -5.19
N GLY A 189 -9.58 0.01 -4.08
CA GLY A 189 -10.22 0.43 -2.84
C GLY A 189 -10.93 1.77 -2.98
N THR A 190 -10.25 2.77 -3.55
CA THR A 190 -10.83 4.10 -3.84
C THR A 190 -11.99 3.99 -4.83
N LYS A 191 -11.81 3.29 -5.95
CA LYS A 191 -12.87 3.13 -6.95
C LYS A 191 -14.12 2.46 -6.37
N PHE A 192 -13.94 1.34 -5.66
CA PHE A 192 -15.04 0.66 -4.99
C PHE A 192 -15.72 1.54 -3.94
N GLY A 193 -14.95 2.28 -3.14
CA GLY A 193 -15.47 3.20 -2.14
C GLY A 193 -16.33 4.32 -2.74
N LEU A 194 -15.93 4.87 -3.88
CA LEU A 194 -16.66 5.94 -4.58
C LEU A 194 -17.91 5.43 -5.33
N GLU A 195 -17.87 4.18 -5.82
CA GLU A 195 -19.02 3.54 -6.48
C GLU A 195 -20.04 2.98 -5.48
N THR A 196 -19.67 2.86 -4.20
CA THR A 196 -20.56 2.46 -3.11
C THR A 196 -20.91 3.64 -2.22
N ASN A 197 -21.93 3.53 -1.36
CA ASN A 197 -22.29 4.56 -0.37
C ASN A 197 -21.27 4.64 0.80
N GLY A 198 -19.98 4.52 0.51
CA GLY A 198 -18.91 4.72 1.48
C GLY A 198 -18.81 6.19 1.93
N ARG A 199 -18.21 6.42 3.09
CA ARG A 199 -17.97 7.78 3.58
C ARG A 199 -16.89 8.46 2.75
N ILE A 200 -17.29 9.34 1.83
CA ILE A 200 -16.40 9.99 0.85
C ILE A 200 -15.16 10.62 1.49
N GLU A 201 -15.33 11.39 2.58
CA GLU A 201 -14.21 12.01 3.32
C GLU A 201 -13.20 10.99 3.87
N SER A 202 -13.63 9.76 4.15
CA SER A 202 -12.73 8.69 4.61
C SER A 202 -12.00 8.01 3.46
N ILE A 203 -12.63 7.94 2.28
CA ILE A 203 -12.04 7.37 1.07
C ILE A 203 -10.97 8.33 0.51
N LEU A 204 -11.30 9.62 0.42
CA LEU A 204 -10.43 10.64 -0.16
C LEU A 204 -9.36 11.18 0.80
N MET A 205 -9.35 10.75 2.07
CA MET A 205 -8.28 11.06 3.03
C MET A 205 -6.89 10.68 2.49
N SER A 206 -6.82 9.70 1.59
CA SER A 206 -5.58 9.28 0.95
C SER A 206 -4.95 10.36 0.06
N LEU A 207 -5.70 11.37 -0.38
CA LEU A 207 -5.20 12.41 -1.27
C LEU A 207 -4.29 13.39 -0.52
N PRO A 208 -3.18 13.83 -1.15
CA PRO A 208 -2.28 14.81 -0.55
C PRO A 208 -2.96 16.18 -0.43
N PRO A 209 -2.53 17.03 0.53
CA PRO A 209 -3.06 18.38 0.69
C PRO A 209 -2.76 19.28 -0.51
N THR A 210 -1.71 18.99 -1.28
CA THR A 210 -1.36 19.73 -2.50
C THR A 210 -0.60 18.81 -3.47
N ALA A 211 -1.04 18.82 -4.73
CA ALA A 211 -0.37 18.18 -5.86
C ALA A 211 -0.36 19.15 -7.04
N LYS A 212 0.66 19.06 -7.91
CA LYS A 212 0.78 19.88 -9.11
C LYS A 212 1.09 19.02 -10.33
N TRP A 213 0.53 19.41 -11.47
CA TRP A 213 0.80 18.80 -12.76
C TRP A 213 1.54 19.81 -13.62
N LEU A 214 2.82 19.56 -13.86
CA LEU A 214 3.61 20.32 -14.82
C LEU A 214 3.52 19.67 -16.20
N TYR A 215 3.27 20.48 -17.23
CA TYR A 215 3.23 20.02 -18.61
C TYR A 215 4.62 19.55 -19.05
N ASN A 216 4.68 18.31 -19.58
CA ASN A 216 5.90 17.67 -20.09
C ASN A 216 7.14 17.85 -19.20
N TYR A 217 6.98 17.72 -17.89
CA TYR A 217 8.10 17.85 -16.96
C TYR A 217 9.10 16.71 -17.14
N GLU A 218 10.36 17.07 -17.32
CA GLU A 218 11.51 16.17 -17.34
C GLU A 218 12.49 16.60 -16.24
N PRO A 219 12.93 15.67 -15.36
CA PRO A 219 13.99 15.97 -14.40
C PRO A 219 15.27 16.45 -15.09
N ALA A 220 16.02 17.34 -14.44
CA ALA A 220 17.31 17.78 -14.96
C ALA A 220 18.33 16.62 -14.97
N ALA A 221 19.17 16.53 -16.01
CA ALA A 221 20.18 15.49 -16.10
C ALA A 221 21.18 15.55 -14.92
N GLY A 222 21.47 14.41 -14.32
CA GLY A 222 22.34 14.27 -13.15
C GLY A 222 21.71 14.71 -11.82
N SER A 223 20.41 15.04 -11.80
CA SER A 223 19.70 15.47 -10.60
C SER A 223 19.23 14.29 -9.73
N GLU A 224 18.91 14.58 -8.47
CA GLU A 224 18.33 13.58 -7.55
C GLU A 224 16.90 13.17 -7.98
N GLU A 225 16.20 14.02 -8.71
CA GLU A 225 14.88 13.77 -9.31
C GLU A 225 14.97 12.77 -10.47
N GLU A 226 16.01 12.90 -11.31
CA GLU A 226 16.33 11.93 -12.37
C GLU A 226 16.70 10.58 -11.74
N LYS A 227 17.61 10.60 -10.75
CA LYS A 227 18.00 9.39 -10.00
C LYS A 227 16.77 8.70 -9.41
N THR A 228 15.91 9.46 -8.73
CA THR A 228 14.67 8.94 -8.14
C THR A 228 13.79 8.30 -9.21
N SER A 229 13.53 8.99 -10.31
CA SER A 229 12.71 8.46 -11.41
C SER A 229 13.25 7.14 -11.96
N SER A 230 14.58 7.00 -12.08
CA SER A 230 15.21 5.77 -12.57
C SER A 230 15.04 4.54 -11.64
N LEU A 231 14.72 4.80 -10.37
CA LEU A 231 14.51 3.80 -9.31
C LEU A 231 13.02 3.49 -9.06
N LEU A 232 12.10 4.22 -9.69
CA LEU A 232 10.65 3.99 -9.59
C LEU A 232 10.17 2.99 -10.66
N LYS A 233 10.71 1.78 -10.58
CA LYS A 233 10.43 0.67 -11.49
C LYS A 233 10.28 -0.63 -10.72
N LYS A 234 9.62 -1.60 -11.36
CA LYS A 234 9.41 -2.94 -10.82
C LYS A 234 10.73 -3.70 -10.67
N GLY A 235 10.75 -4.66 -9.74
CA GLY A 235 11.77 -5.71 -9.70
C GLY A 235 13.09 -5.31 -9.05
N ILE A 236 13.25 -4.08 -8.54
CA ILE A 236 14.44 -3.74 -7.75
C ILE A 236 14.45 -4.55 -6.46
N ASN A 237 15.55 -5.22 -6.16
CA ASN A 237 15.71 -5.92 -4.89
C ASN A 237 16.32 -4.98 -3.84
N TRP A 238 15.49 -4.54 -2.90
CA TRP A 238 15.88 -3.67 -1.79
C TRP A 238 16.33 -4.46 -0.56
N ALA A 239 15.75 -5.65 -0.31
CA ALA A 239 16.16 -6.51 0.78
C ALA A 239 17.27 -7.47 0.30
N VAL A 240 18.51 -7.11 0.61
CA VAL A 240 19.71 -7.93 0.38
C VAL A 240 20.15 -8.55 1.69
#